data_AF-Q6YMD0-F1
#
_entry.id   AF-Q6YMD0-F1
#
_cell.length_a   1.000
_cell.length_b   1.000
_cell.length_c   1.000
_cell.angle_alpha   90.00
_cell.angle_beta   90.00
_cell.angle_gamma   90.00
#
_symmetry.space_group_name_H-M   'P 1'
#
loop_
_entity.id
_entity.type
_entity.pdbx_description
1 polymer ?
#
loop_
_entity_poly.entity_id
_entity_poly.type
_entity_poly.pdbx_seq_one_letter_code
_entity_poly.pdbx_strand_id
1 'polypeptide(L)'
;MDWMKISLSDNASPIMEQLILFHDYSMLIITSILSIVSFFMVKMMFSTFISTKIIENQMVELVWTLIPTIILSFIALPSLHLLYLMDELSNPLLTIKII
;
A
#
# COMPACT_ATOMS: atom_id res chain seq x y z
N MET A 1 4.65 -22.68 11.41
CA MET A 1 3.27 -22.56 10.91
C MET A 1 2.40 -22.57 12.14
N ASP A 2 2.23 -21.39 12.72
CA ASP A 2 1.41 -21.28 13.91
C ASP A 2 -0.01 -21.07 13.43
N TRP A 3 -0.91 -21.90 13.95
CA TRP A 3 -2.33 -21.81 13.62
C TRP A 3 -2.80 -20.39 13.99
N MET A 4 -3.46 -19.73 13.03
CA MET A 4 -4.00 -18.36 13.19
C MET A 4 -2.97 -17.20 13.11
N LYS A 5 -1.78 -17.40 12.52
CA LYS A 5 -0.87 -16.26 12.24
C LYS A 5 -1.43 -15.38 11.11
N ILE A 6 -1.73 -14.12 11.42
CA ILE A 6 -2.23 -13.10 10.46
C ILE A 6 -1.07 -12.40 9.72
N SER A 7 0.09 -12.28 10.36
CA SER A 7 1.30 -11.69 9.79
C SER A 7 2.11 -12.69 8.94
N LEU A 8 3.08 -12.16 8.20
CA LEU A 8 4.03 -12.95 7.40
C LEU A 8 4.83 -13.94 8.27
N SER A 9 5.28 -15.03 7.66
CA SER A 9 6.20 -15.97 8.31
C SER A 9 7.53 -15.29 8.66
N ASP A 10 8.19 -15.79 9.70
CA ASP A 10 9.47 -15.21 10.14
C ASP A 10 10.55 -15.30 9.05
N ASN A 11 11.48 -14.35 9.09
CA ASN A 11 12.36 -14.05 7.99
C ASN A 11 13.49 -15.09 7.93
N ALA A 12 13.71 -15.67 6.75
CA ALA A 12 14.81 -16.60 6.50
C ALA A 12 15.92 -16.02 5.59
N SER A 13 15.75 -14.79 5.10
CA SER A 13 16.70 -14.09 4.22
C SER A 13 16.65 -12.57 4.44
N PRO A 14 17.72 -11.83 4.15
CA PRO A 14 17.73 -10.36 4.27
C PRO A 14 16.72 -9.68 3.33
N ILE A 15 16.44 -10.28 2.17
CA ILE A 15 15.42 -9.80 1.23
C ILE A 15 14.02 -9.92 1.85
N MET A 16 13.74 -11.02 2.55
CA MET A 16 12.45 -11.22 3.22
C MET A 16 12.21 -10.18 4.32
N GLU A 17 13.26 -9.76 5.04
CA GLU A 17 13.16 -8.69 6.02
C GLU A 17 12.75 -7.35 5.40
N GLN A 18 13.38 -6.99 4.27
CA GLN A 18 13.03 -5.77 3.56
C GLN A 18 11.60 -5.82 2.98
N LEU A 19 11.15 -7.00 2.53
CA LEU A 19 9.77 -7.21 2.07
C LEU A 19 8.75 -7.02 3.20
N ILE A 20 9.06 -7.46 4.42
CA ILE A 20 8.18 -7.27 5.58
C ILE A 20 8.11 -5.79 5.97
N LEU A 21 9.24 -5.07 5.97
CA LEU A 21 9.26 -3.63 6.20
C LEU A 21 8.43 -2.86 5.15
N PHE A 22 8.55 -3.24 3.89
CA PHE A 22 7.75 -2.66 2.82
C PHE A 22 6.26 -3.01 2.95
N HIS A 23 5.94 -4.24 3.32
CA HIS A 23 4.57 -4.66 3.60
C HIS A 23 3.95 -3.77 4.69
N ASP A 24 4.61 -3.61 5.83
CA ASP A 24 4.08 -2.81 6.94
C ASP A 24 3.92 -1.33 6.56
N TYR A 25 4.87 -0.77 5.81
CA TYR A 25 4.76 0.58 5.25
C TYR A 25 3.54 0.73 4.33
N SER A 26 3.34 -0.21 3.41
CA SER A 26 2.21 -0.18 2.47
C SER A 26 0.87 -0.36 3.20
N MET A 27 0.81 -1.23 4.20
CA MET A 27 -0.39 -1.50 4.99
C MET A 27 -0.78 -0.29 5.85
N LEU A 28 0.18 0.45 6.39
CA LEU A 28 -0.08 1.71 7.08
C LEU A 28 -0.76 2.72 6.14
N ILE A 29 -0.26 2.86 4.91
CA ILE A 29 -0.85 3.79 3.94
C ILE A 29 -2.26 3.35 3.56
N ILE A 30 -2.46 2.07 3.21
CA ILE A 30 -3.78 1.56 2.79
C ILE A 30 -4.81 1.72 3.91
N THR A 31 -4.48 1.35 5.15
CA THR A 31 -5.39 1.48 6.30
C THR A 31 -5.70 2.94 6.60
N SER A 32 -4.75 3.87 6.42
CA SER A 32 -5.01 5.31 6.56
C SER A 32 -6.02 5.82 5.52
N ILE A 33 -5.91 5.41 4.26
CA ILE A 33 -6.86 5.79 3.21
C ILE A 33 -8.25 5.23 3.51
N LEU A 34 -8.33 3.95 3.89
CA LEU A 34 -9.60 3.30 4.23
C LEU A 34 -10.29 3.96 5.43
N SER A 35 -9.53 4.37 6.46
CA SER A 35 -10.10 5.07 7.61
C SER A 35 -10.63 6.47 7.24
N ILE A 36 -9.95 7.21 6.37
CA ILE A 36 -10.41 8.51 5.89
C ILE A 36 -11.69 8.37 5.05
N VAL A 37 -11.70 7.42 4.09
CA VAL A 37 -12.87 7.19 3.22
C VAL A 37 -14.07 6.72 4.03
N SER A 38 -13.87 5.78 4.96
CA SER A 38 -14.96 5.31 5.84
C SER A 38 -15.50 6.44 6.73
N PHE A 39 -14.63 7.30 7.27
CA PHE A 39 -15.06 8.48 8.01
C PHE A 39 -15.94 9.42 7.17
N PHE A 40 -15.54 9.73 5.93
CA PHE A 40 -16.35 10.56 5.03
C PHE A 40 -17.71 9.90 4.72
N MET A 41 -17.73 8.61 4.42
CA MET A 41 -18.97 7.86 4.16
C MET A 41 -19.92 7.93 5.35
N VAL A 42 -19.42 7.65 6.55
CA VAL A 42 -20.22 7.70 7.79
C VAL A 42 -20.75 9.11 8.05
N LYS A 43 -19.91 10.14 7.86
CA LYS A 43 -20.32 11.55 8.02
C LYS A 43 -21.42 11.94 7.04
N MET A 44 -21.34 11.51 5.79
CA MET A 44 -22.38 11.78 4.79
C MET A 44 -23.70 11.09 5.15
N MET A 45 -23.65 9.85 5.63
CA MET A 45 -24.84 9.11 6.07
C MET A 45 -25.56 9.78 7.25
N PHE A 46 -24.81 10.36 8.20
CA PHE A 46 -25.37 11.07 9.35
C PHE A 46 -25.68 12.55 9.09
N SER A 47 -25.40 13.07 7.90
CA SER A 47 -25.66 14.47 7.60
C SER A 47 -27.16 14.73 7.44
N THR A 48 -27.68 15.74 8.14
CA THR A 48 -29.10 16.16 8.06
C THR A 48 -29.35 17.19 6.95
N PHE A 49 -28.29 17.72 6.35
CA PHE A 49 -28.38 18.73 5.29
C PHE A 49 -28.61 18.07 3.93
N ILE A 50 -29.65 18.50 3.23
CA ILE A 50 -30.02 17.97 1.91
C ILE A 50 -29.69 19.01 0.83
N SER A 51 -28.87 18.63 -0.15
CA SER A 51 -28.64 19.41 -1.37
C SER A 51 -29.01 18.57 -2.59
N THR A 52 -29.99 19.02 -3.38
CA THR A 52 -30.44 18.34 -4.62
C THR A 52 -29.74 18.85 -5.88
N LYS A 53 -28.93 19.90 -5.75
CA LYS A 53 -28.16 20.46 -6.87
C LYS A 53 -26.90 19.63 -7.09
N ILE A 54 -26.65 19.25 -8.34
CA ILE A 54 -25.36 18.71 -8.77
C ILE A 54 -24.37 19.87 -8.73
N ILE A 55 -23.35 19.76 -7.88
CA ILE A 55 -22.28 20.74 -7.78
C ILE A 55 -21.10 20.18 -8.56
N GLU A 56 -20.89 20.70 -9.76
CA GLU A 56 -19.68 20.44 -10.54
C GLU A 56 -18.58 21.38 -10.03
N ASN A 57 -17.50 20.82 -9.52
CA ASN A 57 -16.36 21.60 -9.07
C ASN A 57 -15.04 20.93 -9.49
N GLN A 58 -14.50 21.40 -10.60
CA GLN A 58 -13.23 20.94 -11.15
C GLN A 58 -12.07 21.04 -10.15
N MET A 59 -12.10 22.02 -9.24
CA MET A 59 -11.05 22.14 -8.22
C MET A 59 -11.07 20.96 -7.25
N VAL A 60 -12.25 20.44 -6.88
CA VAL A 60 -12.38 19.27 -6.01
C VAL A 60 -11.92 18.01 -6.74
N GLU A 61 -12.24 17.90 -8.03
CA GLU A 61 -11.80 16.78 -8.86
C GLU A 61 -10.28 16.71 -8.99
N LEU A 62 -9.65 17.85 -9.21
CA LEU A 62 -8.20 17.96 -9.29
C LEU A 62 -7.54 17.58 -7.95
N VAL A 63 -8.11 18.01 -6.83
CA VAL A 63 -7.57 17.70 -5.50
C VAL A 63 -7.68 16.20 -5.19
N TRP A 64 -8.85 15.58 -5.40
CA TRP A 64 -9.03 14.15 -5.09
C TRP A 64 -8.35 13.21 -6.10
N THR A 65 -7.85 13.70 -7.24
CA THR A 65 -7.06 12.91 -8.19
C THR A 65 -5.57 13.01 -7.86
N LEU A 66 -5.07 14.23 -7.61
CA LEU A 66 -3.66 14.44 -7.30
C LEU A 66 -3.24 13.81 -5.96
N ILE A 67 -4.06 13.92 -4.91
CA ILE A 67 -3.73 13.39 -3.59
C ILE A 67 -3.46 11.87 -3.66
N PRO A 68 -4.36 11.02 -4.19
CA PRO A 68 -4.10 9.59 -4.34
C PRO A 68 -2.91 9.26 -5.24
N THR A 69 -2.72 9.99 -6.35
CA THR A 69 -1.59 9.75 -7.24
C THR A 69 -0.25 9.97 -6.54
N ILE A 70 -0.14 11.04 -5.75
CA ILE A 70 1.08 11.33 -4.97
C ILE A 70 1.30 10.23 -3.92
N ILE A 71 0.27 9.82 -3.19
CA ILE A 71 0.38 8.75 -2.18
C ILE A 71 0.85 7.43 -2.82
N LEU A 72 0.31 7.06 -3.98
CA LEU A 72 0.74 5.86 -4.70
C LEU A 72 2.19 5.95 -5.18
N SER A 73 2.67 7.13 -5.59
CA SER A 73 4.07 7.32 -5.99
C SER A 73 5.05 7.04 -4.84
N PHE A 74 4.67 7.36 -3.60
CA PHE A 74 5.47 7.05 -2.41
C PHE A 74 5.54 5.55 -2.10
N ILE A 75 4.54 4.75 -2.50
CA ILE A 75 4.60 3.29 -2.41
C ILE A 75 5.50 2.73 -3.52
N ALA A 76 5.42 3.31 -4.72
CA ALA A 76 6.12 2.82 -5.90
C ALA A 76 7.66 2.95 -5.79
N LEU A 77 8.17 4.01 -5.18
CA LEU A 77 9.61 4.23 -5.04
C LEU A 77 10.33 3.12 -4.24
N PRO A 78 9.95 2.82 -2.99
CA PRO A 78 10.56 1.72 -2.23
C PRO A 78 10.28 0.36 -2.88
N SER A 79 9.12 0.17 -3.54
CA SER A 79 8.81 -1.11 -4.20
C SER A 79 9.74 -1.40 -5.37
N LEU A 80 10.02 -0.40 -6.21
CA LEU A 80 10.93 -0.56 -7.34
C LEU A 80 12.37 -0.81 -6.88
N HIS A 81 12.81 -0.10 -5.84
CA HIS A 81 14.12 -0.34 -5.25
C HIS A 81 14.29 -1.78 -4.76
N LEU A 82 13.29 -2.34 -4.08
CA LEU A 82 13.31 -3.75 -3.65
C LEU A 82 13.33 -4.73 -4.82
N LEU A 83 12.57 -4.45 -5.87
CA LEU A 83 12.57 -5.30 -7.07
C LEU A 83 13.97 -5.40 -7.68
N TYR A 84 14.69 -4.27 -7.79
CA TYR A 84 16.06 -4.29 -8.29
C TYR A 84 17.02 -5.07 -7.38
N LEU A 85 16.88 -4.96 -6.05
CA LEU A 85 17.69 -5.75 -5.11
C LEU A 85 17.45 -7.26 -5.21
N MET A 86 16.24 -7.67 -5.61
CA MET A 86 15.91 -9.09 -5.80
C MET A 86 16.50 -9.65 -7.10
N ASP A 87 16.55 -8.84 -8.16
CA ASP A 87 17.07 -9.24 -9.46
C ASP A 87 18.62 -9.25 -9.52
N GLU A 88 19.28 -8.61 -8.55
CA GLU A 88 20.74 -8.69 -8.42
C GLU A 88 21.18 -10.12 -8.09
N LEU A 89 21.54 -10.88 -9.13
CA LEU A 89 22.22 -12.16 -9.02
C LEU A 89 23.62 -11.94 -8.43
N SER A 90 23.71 -11.96 -7.11
CA SER A 90 25.00 -12.11 -6.43
C SER A 90 25.66 -13.42 -6.87
N ASN A 91 26.96 -13.39 -7.17
CA ASN A 91 27.72 -14.56 -7.63
C ASN A 91 27.50 -15.75 -6.68
N PRO A 92 26.74 -16.79 -7.08
CA PRO A 92 26.35 -17.84 -6.15
C PRO A 92 27.52 -18.81 -5.93
N LEU A 93 27.75 -19.19 -4.67
CA LEU A 93 28.75 -20.23 -4.33
C LEU A 93 28.32 -21.63 -4.78
N LEU A 94 27.01 -21.85 -4.94
CA LEU A 94 26.44 -23.16 -5.23
C LEU A 94 25.15 -23.03 -6.06
N THR A 95 25.01 -23.86 -7.10
CA THR A 95 23.83 -23.90 -7.99
C THR A 95 23.11 -25.24 -7.85
N ILE A 96 21.82 -25.22 -7.48
CA ILE A 96 20.97 -26.42 -7.38
C ILE A 96 19.94 -26.38 -8.50
N LYS A 97 19.82 -27.47 -9.26
CA LYS A 97 18.75 -27.67 -10.24
C LYS A 97 17.72 -28.63 -9.67
N ILE A 98 16.47 -28.18 -9.60
CA ILE A 98 15.31 -28.99 -9.21
C ILE A 98 14.58 -29.40 -10.50
N ILE A 99 14.23 -30.69 -10.63
CA ILE A 99 13.56 -31.29 -11.81
C ILE A 99 12.06 -31.39 -11.55
#